data_AF-A0A8J3UDD6-F1
#
_entry.id   AF-A0A8J3UDD6-F1
#
_cell.length_a   1.000
_cell.length_b   1.000
_cell.length_c   1.000
_cell.angle_alpha   90.00
_cell.angle_beta   90.00
_cell.angle_gamma   90.00
#
_symmetry.space_group_name_H-M   'P 1'
#
loop_
_entity.id
_entity.type
_entity.pdbx_description
1 polymer ?
#
loop_
_entity_poly.entity_id
_entity_poly.type
_entity_poly.pdbx_seq_one_letter_code
_entity_poly.pdbx_strand_id
1 'polypeptide(L)' 'MSEPEPYLRIVRGDATTEEIAALVAALSLRTVAEAKAVPPVNNWRNPAHRMRRALSHGTGAWRAAFRPGHR' A
#
# COMPACT_ATOMS: atom_id res chain seq x y z
N MET A 1 10.33 -24.99 -7.24
CA MET A 1 10.53 -23.69 -6.59
C MET A 1 10.22 -23.89 -5.12
N SER A 2 11.19 -23.71 -4.21
CA SER A 2 10.94 -23.88 -2.78
C SER A 2 9.98 -22.79 -2.31
N GLU A 3 9.00 -23.15 -1.49
CA GLU A 3 8.16 -22.16 -0.83
C GLU A 3 9.02 -21.33 0.15
N PRO A 4 8.77 -20.02 0.26
CA PRO A 4 9.45 -19.18 1.23
C PRO A 4 9.07 -19.61 2.65
N GLU A 5 10.07 -19.68 3.53
CA GLU A 5 9.85 -20.02 4.94
C GLU A 5 8.99 -18.94 5.63
N PRO A 6 8.00 -19.33 6.47
CA PRO A 6 7.08 -18.36 7.06
C PRO A 6 7.76 -17.46 8.10
N TYR A 7 7.50 -16.16 8.01
CA TYR A 7 8.02 -15.16 8.94
C TYR A 7 7.47 -15.29 10.38
N LEU A 8 6.32 -15.93 10.56
CA LEU A 8 5.72 -16.23 11.86
C LEU A 8 5.04 -17.60 11.80
N ARG A 9 5.32 -18.46 12.78
CA ARG A 9 4.68 -19.77 12.93
C ARG A 9 3.96 -19.85 14.26
N ILE A 10 2.65 -20.12 14.21
CA ILE A 10 1.85 -20.37 15.41
C ILE A 10 2.13 -21.80 15.87
N VAL A 11 2.73 -21.95 17.05
CA VAL A 11 3.03 -23.26 17.65
C VAL A 11 1.87 -23.75 18.53
N ARG A 12 1.13 -22.81 19.15
CA ARG A 12 0.06 -23.08 20.10
C ARG A 12 -1.12 -22.14 19.83
N GLY A 13 -2.34 -22.68 19.76
CA GLY A 13 -3.55 -21.95 19.30
C GLY A 13 -4.46 -21.43 20.42
N ASP A 14 -4.05 -21.54 21.68
CA ASP A 14 -4.82 -21.24 22.90
C ASP A 14 -4.13 -20.16 23.76
N ALA A 15 -3.45 -19.22 23.11
CA ALA A 15 -2.80 -18.09 23.78
C ALA A 15 -3.82 -17.29 24.61
N THR A 16 -3.43 -16.85 25.80
CA THR A 16 -4.30 -16.01 26.63
C THR A 16 -4.42 -14.60 26.07
N THR A 17 -5.41 -13.83 26.53
CA THR A 17 -5.60 -12.44 26.11
C THR A 17 -4.37 -11.58 26.40
N GLU A 18 -3.69 -11.83 27.52
CA GLU A 18 -2.47 -11.14 27.93
C GLU A 18 -1.30 -11.45 26.99
N GLU A 19 -1.16 -12.71 26.58
CA GLU A 19 -0.11 -13.13 25.64
C GLU A 19 -0.33 -12.53 24.25
N ILE A 20 -1.58 -12.49 23.79
CA ILE A 20 -1.95 -11.80 22.53
C ILE A 20 -1.58 -10.31 22.63
N ALA A 21 -1.92 -9.66 23.75
CA ALA A 21 -1.59 -8.24 23.96
C ALA A 21 -0.07 -8.00 23.97
N ALA A 22 0.70 -8.87 24.62
CA ALA A 22 2.17 -8.78 24.63
C ALA A 22 2.77 -8.93 23.22
N LEU A 23 2.25 -9.85 22.41
CA LEU A 23 2.69 -10.05 21.03
C LEU A 23 2.39 -8.83 20.15
N VAL A 24 1.19 -8.25 20.26
CA VAL A 24 0.82 -7.03 19.53
C VAL A 24 1.70 -5.86 19.94
N ALA A 25 1.97 -5.68 21.24
CA ALA A 25 2.83 -4.62 21.75
C ALA A 25 4.27 -4.74 21.19
N ALA A 26 4.84 -5.94 21.22
CA ALA A 26 6.18 -6.21 20.70
C ALA A 26 6.28 -5.92 19.18
N LEU A 27 5.29 -6.34 18.39
CA LEU A 27 5.24 -6.06 16.95
C LEU A 27 5.08 -4.56 16.66
N SER A 28 4.22 -3.87 17.40
CA SER A 28 3.97 -2.44 17.23
C SER A 28 5.23 -1.62 17.49
N LEU A 29 5.97 -1.94 18.57
CA LEU A 29 7.25 -1.32 18.87
C LEU A 29 8.28 -1.53 17.75
N ARG A 30 8.32 -2.73 17.14
CA ARG A 30 9.23 -3.04 16.04
C ARG A 30 8.87 -2.28 14.75
N THR A 31 7.59 -2.05 14.48
CA THR A 31 7.14 -1.31 13.27
C THR A 31 7.42 0.19 13.31
N VAL A 32 7.63 0.79 14.49
CA VAL A 32 7.88 2.24 14.62
C VAL A 32 9.19 2.66 13.94
N ALA A 33 10.12 1.74 13.73
CA ALA A 33 11.42 2.02 13.11
C ALA A 33 11.38 2.18 11.57
N GLU A 34 10.29 1.76 10.90
CA GLU A 34 10.11 2.07 9.48
C GLU A 34 9.63 3.52 9.36
N ALA A 35 10.57 4.44 9.16
CA ALA A 35 10.27 5.81 8.79
C ALA A 35 9.28 5.77 7.62
N LYS A 36 8.05 6.25 7.88
CA LYS A 36 6.94 6.26 6.92
C LYS A 36 7.45 6.84 5.61
N ALA A 37 7.71 5.97 4.63
CA ALA A 37 8.02 6.41 3.29
C ALA A 37 6.91 7.37 2.88
N VAL A 38 7.28 8.60 2.52
CA VAL A 38 6.30 9.58 2.07
C VAL A 38 5.58 8.93 0.89
N PRO A 39 4.27 8.62 1.01
CA PRO A 39 3.58 7.98 -0.09
C PRO A 39 3.72 8.88 -1.30
N PRO A 40 4.00 8.33 -2.50
CA PRO A 40 4.06 9.13 -3.71
C PRO A 40 2.77 9.95 -3.79
N VAL A 41 2.92 11.24 -4.08
CA VAL A 41 1.80 12.19 -4.10
C VAL A 41 0.69 11.57 -4.93
N ASN A 42 -0.45 11.31 -4.29
CA ASN A 42 -1.53 10.56 -4.90
C ASN A 42 -1.99 11.28 -6.18
N ASN A 43 -1.68 10.70 -7.33
CA ASN A 43 -2.00 11.31 -8.62
C ASN A 43 -3.52 11.57 -8.75
N TRP A 44 -4.35 10.81 -8.02
CA TRP A 44 -5.80 11.01 -7.93
C TRP A 44 -6.26 12.34 -7.30
N ARG A 45 -5.52 12.94 -6.37
CA ARG A 45 -5.87 14.25 -5.77
C ARG A 45 -5.15 15.43 -6.43
N ASN A 46 -4.42 15.19 -7.52
CA ASN A 46 -3.70 16.25 -8.21
C ASN A 46 -4.69 17.33 -8.71
N PRO A 47 -4.58 18.60 -8.26
CA PRO A 47 -5.47 19.68 -8.68
C PRO A 47 -5.49 19.90 -10.20
N ALA A 48 -4.44 19.51 -10.92
CA ALA A 48 -4.39 19.54 -12.38
C ALA A 48 -5.51 18.71 -13.03
N HIS A 49 -6.01 17.65 -12.37
CA HIS A 49 -7.15 16.86 -12.86
C HIS A 49 -8.51 17.55 -12.67
N ARG A 50 -8.58 18.64 -11.88
CA ARG A 50 -9.81 19.45 -11.81
C ARG A 50 -10.01 20.30 -13.07
N MET A 51 -8.95 20.49 -13.85
CA MET A 51 -9.02 21.20 -15.12
C MET A 51 -9.34 20.21 -16.25
N ARG A 52 -10.32 20.55 -17.09
CA ARG A 52 -10.66 19.74 -18.25
C ARG A 52 -9.51 19.79 -19.25
N ARG A 53 -8.91 18.64 -19.57
CA ARG A 53 -7.89 18.52 -20.62
C ARG A 53 -8.55 18.15 -21.94
N ALA A 54 -8.04 18.69 -23.04
CA ALA A 54 -8.50 18.31 -24.38
C ALA A 54 -8.25 16.81 -24.61
N LEU A 55 -9.28 16.09 -25.06
CA LEU A 55 -9.19 14.70 -25.46
C LEU A 55 -8.61 14.64 -26.87
N SER A 56 -7.48 13.95 -27.05
CA SER A 56 -6.97 13.67 -28.39
C SER A 56 -7.87 12.66 -29.09
N HIS A 57 -8.04 12.77 -30.40
CA HIS A 57 -8.66 11.72 -31.22
C HIS A 57 -7.58 10.74 -31.71
N GLY A 58 -7.92 9.46 -31.86
CA GLY A 58 -7.02 8.45 -32.44
C GLY A 58 -6.91 7.15 -31.67
N THR A 59 -6.22 6.17 -32.24
CA THR A 59 -6.04 4.83 -31.66
C THR A 59 -5.35 4.93 -30.30
N GLY A 60 -6.03 4.46 -29.25
CA GLY A 60 -5.51 4.50 -27.88
C GLY A 60 -5.89 5.74 -27.06
N ALA A 61 -6.52 6.75 -27.67
CA ALA A 61 -6.97 7.95 -26.97
C ALA A 61 -7.92 7.66 -25.81
N TRP A 62 -8.85 6.72 -25.99
CA TRP A 62 -9.77 6.30 -24.94
C TRP A 62 -9.04 5.69 -23.73
N ARG A 63 -8.00 4.89 -23.97
CA ARG A 63 -7.17 4.31 -22.89
C ARG A 63 -6.34 5.35 -22.16
N ALA A 64 -5.88 6.40 -22.86
CA ALA A 64 -5.11 7.48 -22.26
C ALA A 64 -5.97 8.40 -21.37
N ALA A 65 -7.27 8.53 -21.64
CA ALA A 65 -8.18 9.38 -20.86
C ALA A 65 -8.36 8.95 -19.39
N PHE A 66 -8.16 7.66 -19.09
CA PHE A 66 -8.37 7.09 -17.74
C PHE A 66 -7.09 6.83 -16.96
N ARG A 67 -5.91 7.20 -17.49
CA ARG A 67 -4.63 7.02 -16.79
C ARG A 67 -4.15 8.34 -16.20
N PRO A 68 -4.03 8.45 -14.87
CA PRO A 68 -3.31 9.55 -14.24
C PRO A 68 -1.88 9.55 -14.78
N GLY A 69 -1.46 10.65 -15.42
CA GLY A 69 -0.17 10.71 -16.12
C GLY A 69 1.01 10.48 -15.19
N HIS A 70 1.95 9.61 -15.60
CA HIS A 70 3.25 9.50 -14.95
C HIS A 70 4.16 10.61 -15.48
N ARG A 71 4.37 11.66 -14.69
CA ARG A 71 5.54 12.54 -14.74
C ARG A 71 5.90 12.91 -13.32
#